data_AF-G2PRP5-F1
#
_entry.id   AF-G2PRP5-F1
#
_cell.length_a   1.000
_cell.length_b   1.000
_cell.length_c   1.000
_cell.angle_alpha   90.00
_cell.angle_beta   90.00
_cell.angle_gamma   90.00
#
_symmetry.space_group_name_H-M   'P 1'
#
loop_
_entity.id
_entity.type
_entity.pdbx_description
1 polymer ?
#
loop_
_entity_poly.entity_id
_entity_poly.type
_entity_poly.pdbx_seq_one_letter_code
_entity_poly.pdbx_strand_id
1 'polypeptide(L)'
;MLSWNDLDHFPGLSFTLLCLTKWNTMKRICSYTAMVLLFMSMQGCGPVLVSHNLADPPPPWFYPNRVETVRYVYFPELSIYYDLSARTYIYLDGGVWLRRKVLPPRYRTQDLNRSRYERIRNYYEDDIRRYHNQNNADRGRSNKSVGRRNK
;
A
#
# COMPACT_ATOMS: atom_id res chain seq x y z
N MET A 1 32.05 69.73 -51.01
CA MET A 1 31.60 70.65 -49.95
C MET A 1 30.13 70.32 -49.70
N LEU A 2 29.86 69.41 -48.75
CA LEU A 2 28.49 68.97 -48.43
C LEU A 2 27.94 69.94 -47.39
N SER A 3 26.97 70.77 -47.79
CA SER A 3 26.21 71.62 -46.87
C SER A 3 25.19 70.75 -46.14
N TRP A 4 25.17 70.89 -44.82
CA TRP A 4 24.61 69.96 -43.83
C TRP A 4 23.23 70.41 -43.30
N ASN A 5 22.38 71.06 -44.12
CA ASN A 5 21.31 71.90 -43.56
C ASN A 5 19.86 71.71 -44.08
N ASP A 6 19.48 70.64 -44.78
CA ASP A 6 18.10 70.58 -45.33
C ASP A 6 17.37 69.23 -45.20
N LEU A 7 17.50 68.51 -44.08
CA LEU A 7 16.68 67.31 -43.84
C LEU A 7 16.10 67.22 -42.41
N ASP A 8 15.78 68.37 -41.81
CA ASP A 8 14.98 68.43 -40.58
C ASP A 8 13.53 68.86 -40.89
N HIS A 9 12.75 68.07 -41.65
CA HIS A 9 11.32 68.38 -41.79
C HIS A 9 10.36 67.26 -42.21
N PHE A 10 10.31 66.11 -41.53
CA PHE A 10 9.11 65.23 -41.62
C PHE A 10 8.79 64.49 -40.30
N PRO A 11 8.12 65.15 -39.32
CA PRO A 11 7.71 64.52 -38.06
C PRO A 11 6.56 63.49 -38.18
N GLY A 12 5.93 63.34 -39.36
CA GLY A 12 4.72 62.53 -39.55
C GLY A 12 4.94 61.03 -39.81
N LEU A 13 6.07 60.64 -40.41
CA LEU A 13 6.31 59.24 -40.84
C LEU A 13 6.93 58.37 -39.73
N SER A 14 7.60 58.99 -38.76
CA SER A 14 8.20 58.27 -37.63
C SER A 14 7.14 57.78 -36.64
N PHE A 15 6.09 58.58 -36.38
CA PHE A 15 5.05 58.27 -35.40
C PHE A 15 4.16 57.08 -35.80
N THR A 16 3.83 56.95 -37.09
CA THR A 16 2.95 55.88 -37.60
C THR A 16 3.67 54.53 -37.67
N LEU A 17 4.94 54.51 -38.08
CA LEU A 17 5.81 53.33 -38.04
C LEU A 17 6.12 52.86 -36.61
N LEU A 18 6.34 53.79 -35.67
CA LEU A 18 6.44 53.49 -34.25
C LEU A 18 5.14 52.91 -33.69
N CYS A 19 3.97 53.44 -34.08
CA CYS A 19 2.67 52.97 -33.61
C CYS A 19 2.33 51.55 -34.13
N LEU A 20 2.59 51.27 -35.41
CA LEU A 20 2.37 49.96 -36.04
C LEU A 20 3.31 48.87 -35.51
N THR A 21 4.57 49.21 -35.26
CA THR A 21 5.52 48.28 -34.61
C THR A 21 5.13 48.02 -33.16
N LYS A 22 4.69 49.05 -32.40
CA LYS A 22 4.16 48.89 -31.03
C LYS A 22 2.90 48.03 -30.97
N TRP A 23 2.03 48.12 -31.97
CA TRP A 23 0.82 47.30 -32.09
C TRP A 23 1.13 45.82 -32.31
N ASN A 24 2.11 45.52 -33.17
CA ASN A 24 2.54 44.14 -33.42
C ASN A 24 3.39 43.55 -32.28
N THR A 25 4.19 44.37 -31.58
CA THR A 25 4.92 43.90 -30.39
C THR A 25 3.99 43.65 -29.22
N MET A 26 2.94 44.47 -29.03
CA MET A 26 1.94 44.26 -27.97
C MET A 26 1.16 42.95 -28.14
N LYS A 27 0.77 42.61 -29.37
CA LYS A 27 0.12 41.32 -29.67
C LYS A 27 1.00 40.12 -29.37
N ARG A 28 2.29 40.22 -29.73
CA ARG A 28 3.29 39.17 -29.45
C ARG A 28 3.52 39.02 -27.94
N ILE A 29 3.66 40.13 -27.21
CA ILE A 29 3.84 40.13 -25.76
C ILE A 29 2.63 39.49 -25.05
N CYS A 30 1.40 39.84 -25.43
CA CYS A 30 0.20 39.22 -24.86
C CYS A 30 0.11 37.71 -25.15
N SER A 31 0.48 37.27 -26.36
CA SER A 31 0.51 35.84 -26.66
C SER A 31 1.56 35.07 -25.84
N TYR A 32 2.74 35.67 -25.61
CA TYR A 32 3.78 35.06 -24.79
C TYR A 32 3.37 35.00 -23.31
N THR A 33 2.74 36.03 -22.77
CA THR A 33 2.25 36.03 -21.37
C THR A 33 1.14 35.00 -21.15
N ALA A 34 0.24 34.81 -22.12
CA ALA A 34 -0.81 33.80 -22.05
C ALA A 34 -0.24 32.37 -22.07
N MET A 35 0.80 32.13 -22.90
CA MET A 35 1.47 30.84 -22.97
C MET A 35 2.22 30.50 -21.67
N VAL A 36 2.89 31.47 -21.05
CA VAL A 36 3.60 31.29 -19.77
C VAL A 36 2.62 31.03 -18.62
N LEU A 37 1.48 31.74 -18.57
CA LEU A 37 0.44 31.51 -17.56
C LEU A 37 -0.20 30.11 -17.69
N LEU A 38 -0.42 29.64 -18.92
CA LEU A 38 -0.92 28.29 -19.17
C LEU A 38 0.08 27.23 -18.70
N PHE A 39 1.38 27.44 -18.93
CA PHE A 39 2.43 26.51 -18.52
C PHE A 39 2.54 26.36 -16.99
N MET A 40 2.32 27.44 -16.23
CA MET A 40 2.32 27.38 -14.75
C MET A 40 1.14 26.61 -14.16
N SER A 41 0.02 26.47 -14.88
CA SER A 41 -1.15 25.73 -14.39
C SER A 41 -0.96 24.20 -14.35
N MET A 42 0.12 23.68 -14.94
CA MET A 42 0.42 22.24 -14.93
C MET A 42 1.21 21.78 -13.70
N GLN A 43 1.54 22.67 -12.76
CA GLN A 43 2.24 22.31 -11.51
C GLN A 43 1.26 21.92 -10.39
N GLY A 44 0.34 21.01 -10.68
CA GLY A 44 -0.54 20.40 -9.67
C GLY A 44 -0.10 18.97 -9.35
N CYS A 45 1.04 18.79 -8.67
CA CYS A 45 1.50 17.47 -8.22
C CYS A 45 1.34 17.35 -6.70
N GLY A 46 0.11 17.11 -6.25
CA GLY A 46 -0.12 16.52 -4.93
C GLY A 46 0.07 15.01 -5.02
N PRO A 47 0.58 14.34 -3.98
CA PRO A 47 0.71 12.87 -4.03
C PRO A 47 -0.68 12.25 -4.12
N VAL A 48 -0.98 11.60 -5.24
CA VAL A 48 -2.13 10.70 -5.36
C VAL A 48 -1.71 9.36 -4.76
N LEU A 49 -2.14 9.08 -3.54
CA LEU A 49 -1.96 7.78 -2.88
C LEU A 49 -2.87 6.74 -3.54
N VAL A 50 -2.41 6.13 -4.63
CA VAL A 50 -3.04 4.95 -5.22
C VAL A 50 -2.40 3.71 -4.61
N SER A 51 -2.97 3.20 -3.51
CA SER A 51 -2.60 1.88 -2.97
C SER A 51 -3.19 0.81 -3.89
N HIS A 52 -2.41 0.41 -4.91
CA HIS A 52 -2.87 -0.56 -5.90
C HIS A 52 -2.48 -2.02 -5.61
N ASN A 53 -1.72 -2.28 -4.54
CA ASN A 53 -1.41 -3.65 -4.11
C ASN A 53 -1.34 -3.73 -2.58
N LEU A 54 -2.06 -4.68 -2.00
CA LEU A 54 -1.95 -5.13 -0.61
C LEU A 54 -0.60 -5.82 -0.30
N ALA A 55 0.45 -5.60 -1.10
CA ALA A 55 1.65 -6.43 -1.12
C ALA A 55 2.99 -5.68 -0.95
N ASP A 56 3.04 -4.35 -1.06
CA ASP A 56 4.28 -3.61 -0.80
C ASP A 56 4.38 -3.28 0.69
N PRO A 57 5.41 -3.78 1.41
CA PRO A 57 5.55 -3.49 2.82
C PRO A 57 5.82 -1.99 3.00
N PRO A 58 5.19 -1.35 3.99
CA PRO A 58 5.41 0.06 4.23
C PRO A 58 6.89 0.37 4.57
N PRO A 59 7.35 1.60 4.33
CA PRO A 59 8.74 1.99 4.59
C PRO A 59 9.13 1.73 6.06
N PRO A 60 10.41 1.41 6.37
CA PRO A 60 10.83 0.89 7.68
C PRO A 60 10.51 1.78 8.89
N TRP A 61 10.33 3.09 8.70
CA TRP A 61 9.96 4.07 9.73
C TRP A 61 8.44 4.27 9.87
N PHE A 62 7.64 3.74 8.95
CA PHE A 62 6.18 3.75 8.98
C PHE A 62 5.71 2.58 9.87
N TYR A 63 5.64 2.84 11.18
CA TYR A 63 5.18 1.97 12.26
C TYR A 63 4.75 0.53 11.86
N PRO A 64 5.72 -0.39 11.67
CA PRO A 64 5.48 -1.75 11.17
C PRO A 64 5.14 -2.77 12.28
N ASN A 65 5.12 -2.36 13.56
CA ASN A 65 4.98 -3.28 14.69
C ASN A 65 3.55 -3.79 14.95
N ARG A 66 2.60 -3.56 14.04
CA ARG A 66 1.21 -3.98 14.22
C ARG A 66 0.52 -4.53 12.97
N VAL A 67 1.26 -4.77 11.90
CA VAL A 67 0.74 -5.64 10.83
C VAL A 67 1.03 -7.07 11.26
N GLU A 68 0.25 -7.58 12.22
CA GLU A 68 0.23 -9.01 12.54
C GLU A 68 -0.33 -9.74 11.31
N THR A 69 0.56 -10.17 10.42
CA THR A 69 0.22 -11.03 9.29
C THR A 69 -0.10 -12.42 9.84
N VAL A 70 -1.35 -12.61 10.21
CA VAL A 70 -1.79 -13.92 10.71
C VAL A 70 -1.92 -14.84 9.51
N ARG A 71 -1.06 -15.85 9.45
CA ARG A 71 -1.09 -16.88 8.41
C ARG A 71 -2.09 -17.99 8.74
N TYR A 72 -2.14 -18.39 10.01
CA TYR A 72 -2.93 -19.53 10.47
C TYR A 72 -3.96 -19.13 11.53
N VAL A 73 -5.15 -19.69 11.40
CA VAL A 73 -6.21 -19.62 12.41
C VAL A 73 -6.43 -21.02 12.97
N TYR A 74 -6.45 -21.15 14.30
CA TYR A 74 -6.67 -22.40 14.98
C TYR A 74 -8.08 -22.46 15.58
N PHE A 75 -8.78 -23.57 15.35
CA PHE A 75 -10.09 -23.87 15.91
C PHE A 75 -9.92 -24.93 17.00
N PRO A 76 -9.84 -24.55 18.30
CA PRO A 76 -9.58 -25.47 19.39
C PRO A 76 -10.64 -26.57 19.54
N GLU A 77 -11.92 -26.25 19.33
CA GLU A 77 -13.03 -27.20 19.46
C GLU A 77 -12.93 -28.36 18.47
N LEU A 78 -12.41 -28.10 17.27
CA LEU A 78 -12.27 -29.09 16.20
C LEU A 78 -10.84 -29.62 16.08
N SER A 79 -9.88 -28.96 16.72
CA SER A 79 -8.44 -29.21 16.56
C SER A 79 -7.98 -29.08 15.09
N ILE A 80 -8.47 -28.05 14.41
CA ILE A 80 -8.19 -27.78 12.98
C ILE A 80 -7.49 -26.43 12.84
N TYR A 81 -6.57 -26.36 11.89
CA TYR A 81 -5.95 -25.12 11.44
C TYR A 81 -6.53 -24.71 10.09
N TYR A 82 -6.65 -23.41 9.86
CA TYR A 82 -6.99 -22.83 8.58
C TYR A 82 -5.86 -21.92 8.13
N ASP A 83 -5.26 -22.22 6.99
CA ASP A 83 -4.24 -21.36 6.37
C ASP A 83 -4.95 -20.31 5.51
N LEU A 84 -4.79 -19.04 5.89
CA LEU A 84 -5.39 -17.88 5.24
C LEU A 84 -4.74 -17.58 3.87
N SER A 85 -3.46 -17.90 3.71
CA SER A 85 -2.71 -17.70 2.46
C SER A 85 -3.15 -18.69 1.38
N ALA A 86 -3.17 -19.98 1.72
CA ALA A 86 -3.54 -21.03 0.77
C ALA A 86 -5.05 -21.31 0.71
N ARG A 87 -5.84 -20.77 1.65
CA ARG A 87 -7.27 -21.05 1.83
C ARG A 87 -7.57 -22.55 1.95
N THR A 88 -6.83 -23.21 2.84
CA THR A 88 -6.92 -24.66 3.06
C THR A 88 -7.03 -24.99 4.54
N TYR A 89 -7.84 -25.99 4.85
CA TYR A 89 -7.90 -26.63 6.16
C TYR A 89 -6.74 -27.60 6.33
N ILE A 90 -6.17 -27.61 7.53
CA ILE A 90 -5.12 -28.52 7.95
C ILE A 90 -5.56 -29.18 9.25
N TYR A 91 -5.62 -30.51 9.25
CA TYR A 91 -6.11 -31.28 10.39
C TYR A 91 -5.35 -32.60 10.52
N LEU A 92 -5.37 -33.16 11.72
CA LEU A 92 -4.81 -34.48 11.98
C LEU A 92 -5.85 -35.56 11.67
N ASP A 93 -5.46 -36.56 10.90
CA ASP A 93 -6.28 -37.72 10.58
C ASP A 93 -5.45 -38.98 10.64
N GLY A 94 -5.78 -39.90 11.55
CA GLY A 94 -5.00 -41.12 11.77
C GLY A 94 -3.52 -40.88 12.10
N GLY A 95 -3.18 -39.74 12.72
CA GLY A 95 -1.79 -39.35 13.01
C GLY A 95 -1.05 -38.68 11.85
N VAL A 96 -1.69 -38.52 10.69
CA VAL A 96 -1.13 -37.83 9.53
C VAL A 96 -1.74 -36.43 9.40
N TRP A 97 -0.90 -35.43 9.16
CA TRP A 97 -1.35 -34.08 8.87
C TRP A 97 -1.83 -33.98 7.43
N LEU A 98 -3.11 -33.68 7.24
CA LEU A 98 -3.71 -33.54 5.93
C LEU A 98 -4.04 -32.08 5.65
N ARG A 99 -3.83 -31.66 4.41
CA ARG A 99 -4.17 -30.33 3.90
C ARG A 99 -5.17 -30.44 2.77
N ARG A 100 -6.35 -29.84 2.95
CA ARG A 100 -7.49 -29.96 2.02
C ARG A 100 -8.25 -28.63 1.93
N LYS A 101 -8.84 -28.33 0.76
CA LYS A 101 -9.69 -27.15 0.57
C LYS A 101 -11.08 -27.30 1.19
N VAL A 102 -11.53 -28.54 1.40
CA VAL A 102 -12.85 -28.85 1.93
C VAL A 102 -12.69 -29.51 3.30
N LEU A 103 -13.53 -29.08 4.23
CA LEU A 103 -13.58 -29.66 5.58
C LEU A 103 -14.13 -31.10 5.49
N PRO A 104 -13.52 -32.06 6.21
CA PRO A 104 -14.05 -33.42 6.28
C PRO A 104 -15.54 -33.46 6.66
N PRO A 105 -16.33 -34.40 6.12
CA PRO A 105 -17.77 -34.50 6.42
C PRO A 105 -18.08 -34.56 7.92
N ARG A 106 -17.19 -35.17 8.72
CA ARG A 106 -17.33 -35.28 10.19
C ARG A 106 -17.38 -33.93 10.92
N TYR A 107 -16.83 -32.86 10.32
CA TYR A 107 -16.85 -31.52 10.89
C TYR A 107 -17.83 -30.57 10.19
N ARG A 108 -18.52 -31.05 9.14
CA ARG A 108 -19.38 -30.21 8.30
C ARG A 108 -20.65 -29.75 9.02
N THR A 109 -21.08 -30.48 10.04
CA THR A 109 -22.22 -30.12 10.89
C THR A 109 -21.89 -29.01 11.89
N GLN A 110 -20.62 -28.71 12.10
CA GLN A 110 -20.15 -27.70 13.04
C GLN A 110 -20.09 -26.33 12.36
N ASP A 111 -20.67 -25.33 13.01
CA ASP A 111 -20.70 -23.97 12.49
C ASP A 111 -19.39 -23.24 12.80
N LEU A 112 -18.47 -23.24 11.83
CA LEU A 112 -17.18 -22.54 11.96
C LEU A 112 -17.35 -21.04 12.23
N ASN A 113 -18.43 -20.41 11.78
CA ASN A 113 -18.66 -18.98 11.99
C ASN A 113 -19.00 -18.65 13.44
N ARG A 114 -19.60 -19.60 14.18
CA ARG A 114 -19.95 -19.45 15.59
C ARG A 114 -18.90 -20.04 16.54
N SER A 115 -18.02 -20.89 16.02
CA SER A 115 -16.97 -21.52 16.80
C SER A 115 -15.92 -20.53 17.29
N ARG A 116 -15.36 -20.80 18.49
CA ARG A 116 -14.21 -20.02 18.98
C ARG A 116 -12.98 -20.32 18.11
N TYR A 117 -12.20 -19.29 17.80
CA TYR A 117 -10.94 -19.43 17.07
C TYR A 117 -9.82 -18.61 17.72
N GLU A 118 -8.59 -19.02 17.46
CA GLU A 118 -7.36 -18.37 17.93
C GLU A 118 -6.47 -18.03 16.73
N ARG A 119 -5.97 -16.79 16.69
CA ARG A 119 -5.07 -16.33 15.62
C ARG A 119 -3.63 -16.65 16.01
N ILE A 120 -2.95 -17.44 15.20
CA ILE A 120 -1.56 -17.79 15.46
C ILE A 120 -0.67 -16.63 15.02
N ARG A 121 0.00 -16.03 16.00
CA ARG A 121 0.89 -14.89 15.81
C ARG A 121 2.34 -15.39 15.71
N ASN A 122 3.16 -14.64 14.98
CA ASN A 122 4.60 -14.88 14.87
C ASN A 122 4.98 -16.28 14.35
N TYR A 123 4.12 -16.90 13.54
CA TYR A 123 4.41 -18.20 12.92
C TYR A 123 4.09 -18.17 11.42
N TYR A 124 5.13 -18.36 10.62
CA TYR A 124 5.09 -18.16 9.17
C TYR A 124 5.59 -19.37 8.37
N GLU A 125 6.06 -20.42 9.04
CA GLU A 125 6.56 -21.63 8.38
C GLU A 125 5.40 -22.42 7.73
N ASP A 126 5.74 -23.27 6.75
CA ASP A 126 4.75 -24.11 6.05
C ASP A 126 4.33 -25.33 6.87
N ASP A 127 5.19 -25.84 7.75
CA ASP A 127 4.94 -27.07 8.53
C ASP A 127 4.29 -26.80 9.88
N ILE A 128 2.96 -26.60 9.89
CA ILE A 128 2.18 -26.33 11.11
C ILE A 128 2.34 -27.39 12.22
N ARG A 129 2.75 -28.62 11.87
CA ARG A 129 3.00 -29.69 12.86
C ARG A 129 4.04 -29.28 13.88
N ARG A 130 5.09 -28.57 13.46
CA ARG A 130 6.16 -28.12 14.37
C ARG A 130 5.60 -27.18 15.44
N TYR A 131 4.81 -26.19 15.01
CA TYR A 131 4.09 -25.30 15.92
C TYR A 131 3.15 -26.05 16.86
N HIS A 132 2.34 -26.97 16.32
CA HIS A 132 1.39 -27.77 17.11
C HIS A 132 2.09 -28.58 18.20
N ASN A 133 3.17 -29.28 17.86
CA ASN A 133 3.92 -30.10 18.79
C ASN A 133 4.57 -29.27 19.89
N GLN A 134 5.17 -28.12 19.54
CA GLN A 134 5.80 -27.24 20.50
C GLN A 134 4.79 -26.62 21.47
N ASN A 135 3.70 -26.07 20.93
CA ASN A 135 2.63 -25.47 21.72
C ASN A 135 1.97 -26.49 22.66
N ASN A 136 1.77 -27.74 22.22
CA ASN A 136 1.24 -28.80 23.10
C ASN A 136 2.24 -29.26 24.16
N ALA A 137 3.53 -29.32 23.83
CA ALA A 137 4.58 -29.63 24.81
C ALA A 137 4.63 -28.56 25.91
N ASP A 138 4.52 -27.29 25.55
CA ASP A 138 4.54 -26.16 26.48
C ASP A 138 3.31 -26.17 27.42
N ARG A 139 2.14 -26.53 26.90
CA ARG A 139 0.93 -26.77 27.73
C ARG A 139 1.18 -27.84 28.78
N GLY A 140 1.79 -28.98 28.42
CA GLY A 140 2.14 -30.03 29.37
C GLY A 140 3.20 -29.62 30.39
N ARG A 141 4.15 -28.77 29.99
CA ARG A 141 5.24 -28.28 30.86
C ARG A 141 4.77 -27.26 31.88
N SER A 142 3.86 -26.36 31.48
CA SER A 142 3.30 -25.31 32.35
C SER A 142 2.58 -25.90 33.59
N ASN A 143 1.83 -26.99 33.41
CA ASN A 143 1.18 -27.70 34.52
C ASN A 143 2.20 -28.30 35.51
N LYS A 144 3.36 -28.75 35.03
CA LYS A 144 4.40 -29.35 35.88
C LYS A 144 5.14 -28.31 36.73
N SER A 145 5.30 -27.08 36.23
CA SER A 145 5.88 -25.98 37.02
C SER A 145 4.95 -25.44 38.10
N VAL A 146 3.63 -25.44 37.86
CA VAL A 146 2.64 -24.98 38.86
C VAL A 146 2.58 -25.95 40.05
N GLY A 147 2.62 -27.27 39.79
CA GLY A 147 2.62 -28.28 40.86
C GLY A 147 3.87 -28.26 41.75
N ARG A 148 5.01 -27.72 41.27
CA ARG A 148 6.25 -27.63 42.06
C ARG A 148 6.35 -26.40 42.96
N ARG A 149 5.55 -25.36 42.73
CA ARG A 149 5.62 -24.10 43.50
C ARG A 149 4.79 -24.14 44.80
N ASN A 150 3.95 -25.16 44.97
CA ASN A 150 3.10 -25.35 46.15
C ASN A 150 3.71 -26.31 47.18
N LYS A 151 5.04 -26.32 47.35
CA LYS A 151 5.70 -27.13 48.40
C LYS A 151 6.70 -26.31 49.19
#